data_AF-A0A225UCU4-F1
#
_entry.id   AF-A0A225UCU4-F1
#
_cell.length_a   1.000
_cell.length_b   1.000
_cell.length_c   1.000
_cell.angle_alpha   90.00
_cell.angle_beta   90.00
_cell.angle_gamma   90.00
#
_symmetry.space_group_name_H-M   'P 1'
#
loop_
_entity.id
_entity.type
_entity.pdbx_description
1 polymer ?
#
loop_
_entity_poly.entity_id
_entity_poly.type
_entity_poly.pdbx_seq_one_letter_code
_entity_poly.pdbx_strand_id
1 'polypeptide(L)'
;MEACNPGQEESVLGASRVNAEKEEYSKELEDRLYPLDEVELLKRRARNAESQREPSLSEVAFLLKLPLETLERTRKVSTGGRDPPSFWMEWFREALAHSEEARRANRDFRRNSEDVVVRK
;
A
#
# COMPACT_ATOMS: atom_id res chain seq x y z
N MET A 1 -2.24 -50.78 -34.45
CA MET A 1 -2.27 -49.31 -34.31
C MET A 1 -1.32 -49.02 -33.16
N GLU A 2 -0.04 -48.81 -33.46
CA GLU A 2 0.51 -47.48 -33.78
C GLU A 2 0.31 -46.50 -32.61
N ALA A 3 1.31 -45.82 -32.07
CA ALA A 3 2.75 -46.02 -32.00
C ALA A 3 3.17 -45.21 -30.76
N CYS A 4 3.81 -45.83 -29.79
CA CYS A 4 4.54 -45.09 -28.77
C CYS A 4 5.89 -44.73 -29.42
N ASN A 5 6.20 -43.45 -29.59
CA ASN A 5 7.53 -43.03 -30.01
C ASN A 5 8.13 -42.00 -29.04
N PRO A 6 9.46 -42.07 -28.86
CA PRO A 6 10.17 -41.58 -27.69
C PRO A 6 10.81 -40.22 -27.97
N GLY A 7 10.88 -39.39 -26.93
CA GLY A 7 11.63 -38.15 -26.91
C GLY A 7 12.20 -37.96 -25.53
N GLN A 8 13.25 -38.72 -25.22
CA GLN A 8 14.21 -38.34 -24.21
C GLN A 8 14.76 -36.97 -24.61
N GLU A 9 14.44 -35.92 -23.85
CA GLU A 9 15.48 -35.03 -23.37
C GLU A 9 15.38 -34.98 -21.85
N GLU A 10 16.15 -35.92 -21.31
CA GLU A 10 16.81 -35.90 -20.01
C GLU A 10 17.10 -34.49 -19.52
N SER A 11 16.87 -34.28 -18.21
CA SER A 11 17.68 -33.44 -17.30
C SER A 11 18.12 -32.08 -17.87
N VAL A 12 17.60 -30.97 -17.38
CA VAL A 12 18.20 -30.34 -16.20
C VAL A 12 17.08 -29.69 -15.37
N LEU A 13 16.45 -30.46 -14.47
CA LEU A 13 16.04 -29.88 -13.18
C LEU A 13 17.34 -29.62 -12.41
N GLY A 14 18.09 -28.63 -12.90
CA GLY A 14 19.20 -28.04 -12.19
C GLY A 14 18.57 -27.38 -10.99
N ALA A 15 18.59 -28.11 -9.88
CA ALA A 15 18.49 -27.56 -8.55
C ALA A 15 19.63 -26.56 -8.35
N SER A 16 19.59 -25.44 -9.06
CA SER A 16 20.20 -24.23 -8.54
C SER A 16 19.27 -23.84 -7.41
N ARG A 17 19.67 -24.16 -6.18
CA ARG A 17 19.29 -23.33 -5.04
C ARG A 17 19.68 -21.92 -5.46
N VAL A 18 18.71 -21.18 -5.98
CA VAL A 18 18.78 -19.73 -5.97
C VAL A 18 18.71 -19.41 -4.49
N ASN A 19 19.87 -19.42 -3.82
CA ASN A 19 20.00 -18.62 -2.63
C ASN A 19 19.67 -17.23 -3.15
N ALA A 20 18.47 -16.74 -2.85
CA ALA A 20 18.11 -15.37 -3.15
C ALA A 20 19.09 -14.53 -2.34
N GLU A 21 20.24 -14.23 -2.94
CA GLU A 21 21.10 -13.14 -2.48
C GLU A 21 20.15 -11.96 -2.36
N LYS A 22 20.09 -11.38 -1.16
CA LYS A 22 19.27 -10.20 -0.94
C LYS A 22 19.81 -9.17 -1.92
N GLU A 23 18.99 -8.79 -2.89
CA GLU A 23 19.31 -7.72 -3.83
C GLU A 23 19.71 -6.50 -3.01
N GLU A 24 21.02 -6.24 -2.95
CA GLU A 24 21.58 -5.12 -2.19
C GLU A 24 21.16 -3.83 -2.88
N TYR A 25 20.84 -2.82 -2.09
CA TYR A 25 20.43 -1.54 -2.64
C TYR A 25 21.59 -0.93 -3.42
N SER A 26 21.28 -0.11 -4.44
CA SER A 26 22.31 0.64 -5.13
C SER A 26 23.14 1.44 -4.12
N LYS A 27 24.48 1.42 -4.26
CA LYS A 27 25.41 2.10 -3.32
C LYS A 27 25.06 3.56 -3.04
N GLU A 28 24.53 4.27 -4.03
CA GLU A 28 24.05 5.65 -3.89
C GLU A 28 22.86 5.77 -2.91
N LEU A 29 22.00 4.75 -2.81
CA LEU A 29 20.92 4.70 -1.82
C LEU A 29 21.47 4.41 -0.43
N GLU A 30 22.43 3.49 -0.31
CA GLU A 30 23.11 3.19 0.96
C GLU A 30 23.83 4.43 1.53
N ASP A 31 24.50 5.20 0.67
CA ASP A 31 25.18 6.45 1.06
C ASP A 31 24.19 7.56 1.45
N ARG A 32 22.95 7.49 0.96
CA ARG A 32 21.86 8.41 1.32
C ARG A 32 21.10 7.98 2.57
N LEU A 33 21.30 6.76 3.06
CA LEU A 33 20.68 6.32 4.32
C LEU A 33 21.30 7.09 5.48
N TYR A 34 20.47 7.85 6.18
CA TYR A 34 20.85 8.37 7.48
C TYR A 34 21.09 7.19 8.43
N PRO A 35 22.23 7.14 9.13
CA PRO A 35 22.46 6.12 10.15
C PRO A 35 21.33 6.18 11.17
N LEU A 36 20.47 5.18 11.15
CA LEU A 36 19.49 4.98 12.20
C LEU A 36 20.20 4.21 13.30
N ASP A 37 20.60 4.91 14.36
CA ASP A 37 20.98 4.24 15.60
C ASP A 37 19.79 3.36 16.03
N GLU A 38 20.02 2.05 16.14
CA GLU A 38 18.98 1.09 16.51
C GLU A 38 18.33 1.48 17.84
N VAL A 39 19.10 2.06 18.75
CA VAL A 39 18.62 2.57 20.04
C VAL A 39 17.71 3.78 19.84
N GLU A 40 18.07 4.72 18.97
CA GLU A 40 17.22 5.86 18.65
C GLU A 40 15.95 5.45 17.90
N LEU A 41 16.04 4.48 16.99
CA LEU A 41 14.89 3.92 16.28
C LEU A 41 13.91 3.24 17.25
N LEU A 42 14.42 2.44 18.20
CA LEU A 42 13.62 1.83 19.26
C LEU A 42 12.94 2.89 20.13
N LYS A 43 13.66 3.94 20.54
CA LYS A 43 13.09 5.08 21.29
C LYS A 43 12.00 5.81 20.49
N ARG A 44 12.19 6.00 19.19
CA ARG A 44 11.18 6.61 18.29
C ARG A 44 9.98 5.69 18.14
N ARG A 45 10.18 4.38 18.00
CA ARG A 45 9.10 3.39 17.93
C ARG A 45 8.27 3.39 19.21
N ALA A 46 8.91 3.44 20.38
CA ALA A 46 8.24 3.53 21.67
C ALA A 46 7.40 4.82 21.77
N ARG A 47 7.99 5.98 21.46
CA ARG A 47 7.25 7.26 21.44
C ARG A 47 6.09 7.26 20.44
N ASN A 48 6.28 6.67 19.26
CA ASN A 48 5.21 6.58 18.26
C ASN A 48 4.10 5.65 18.73
N ALA A 49 4.43 4.51 19.37
CA ALA A 49 3.46 3.60 19.96
C ALA A 49 2.67 4.25 21.10
N GLU A 50 3.34 5.01 21.97
CA GLU A 50 2.69 5.85 23.01
C GLU A 50 1.79 6.92 22.39
N SER A 51 2.18 7.46 21.23
CA SER A 51 1.43 8.48 20.49
C SER A 51 0.31 7.91 19.61
N GLN A 52 0.17 6.58 19.50
CA GLN A 52 -0.92 5.94 18.75
C GLN A 52 -2.26 5.96 19.49
N ARG A 53 -2.41 6.78 20.53
CA ARG A 53 -3.72 6.99 21.13
C ARG A 53 -4.63 7.66 20.11
N GLU A 54 -5.87 7.16 20.01
CA GLU A 54 -6.90 7.92 19.33
C GLU A 54 -7.06 9.26 20.05
N PRO A 55 -6.98 10.40 19.33
CA PRO A 55 -7.13 11.71 19.95
C PRO A 55 -8.55 11.82 20.52
N SER A 56 -8.66 12.39 21.71
CA SER A 56 -9.94 12.71 22.30
C SER A 56 -10.69 13.73 21.43
N LEU A 57 -12.03 13.70 21.50
CA LEU A 57 -12.86 14.62 20.71
C LEU A 57 -12.53 16.09 21.01
N SER A 58 -12.12 16.40 22.24
CA SER A 58 -11.66 17.74 22.66
C SER A 58 -10.34 18.14 22.01
N GLU A 59 -9.39 17.21 21.85
CA GLU A 59 -8.12 17.49 21.17
C GLU A 59 -8.36 17.75 19.68
N VAL A 60 -9.25 16.97 19.06
CA VAL A 60 -9.70 17.20 17.68
C VAL A 60 -10.41 18.54 17.53
N ALA A 61 -11.29 18.90 18.48
CA ALA A 61 -11.96 20.20 18.52
C ALA A 61 -10.96 21.36 18.57
N PHE A 62 -9.96 21.25 19.46
CA PHE A 62 -8.91 22.24 19.61
C PHE A 62 -8.05 22.37 18.34
N LEU A 63 -7.62 21.25 17.75
CA LEU A 63 -6.80 21.23 16.55
C LEU A 63 -7.52 21.83 15.34
N LEU A 64 -8.79 21.44 15.14
CA LEU A 64 -9.62 21.92 14.04
C LEU A 64 -10.20 23.32 14.29
N LYS A 65 -10.03 23.87 15.51
CA LYS A 65 -10.66 25.12 15.96
C LYS A 65 -12.16 25.12 15.75
N LEU A 66 -12.81 23.98 16.06
CA LEU A 66 -14.25 23.78 15.95
C LEU A 66 -14.88 23.62 17.33
N PRO A 67 -16.13 24.05 17.53
CA PRO A 67 -16.87 23.76 18.75
C PRO A 67 -17.02 22.25 18.95
N LEU A 68 -16.85 21.80 20.20
CA LEU A 68 -17.00 20.39 20.56
C LEU A 68 -18.38 19.83 20.18
N GLU A 69 -19.43 20.63 20.43
CA GLU A 69 -20.83 20.33 20.07
C GLU A 69 -20.99 19.99 18.57
N THR A 70 -20.28 20.69 17.69
CA THR A 70 -20.33 20.45 16.24
C THR A 70 -19.78 19.08 15.91
N LEU A 71 -18.68 18.68 16.55
CA LEU A 71 -18.06 17.37 16.37
C LEU A 71 -18.92 16.26 17.00
N GLU A 72 -19.52 16.48 18.17
CA GLU A 72 -20.43 15.51 18.80
C GLU A 72 -21.66 15.23 17.93
N ARG A 73 -22.21 16.27 17.33
CA ARG A 73 -23.36 16.17 16.43
C ARG A 73 -23.04 15.38 15.15
N THR A 74 -21.85 15.56 14.58
CA THR A 74 -21.43 14.91 13.32
C THR A 74 -20.75 13.56 13.54
N ARG A 75 -20.28 13.24 14.74
CA ARG A 75 -19.65 11.97 15.10
C ARG A 75 -20.47 10.76 14.67
N LYS A 76 -21.79 10.81 14.84
CA LYS A 76 -22.73 9.73 14.47
C LYS A 76 -22.93 9.58 12.96
N VAL A 77 -22.58 10.60 12.17
CA VAL A 77 -22.66 10.57 10.70
C VAL A 77 -21.46 9.81 10.11
N SER A 78 -20.32 9.83 10.79
CA SER A 78 -19.10 9.13 10.36
C SER A 78 -19.20 7.60 10.55
N THR A 79 -20.01 7.14 11.50
CA THR A 79 -20.08 5.72 11.94
C THR A 79 -20.83 4.80 10.97
N GLY A 80 -21.07 5.24 9.72
CA GLY A 80 -21.80 4.49 8.69
C GLY A 80 -20.99 3.37 8.03
N GLY A 81 -20.08 2.70 8.76
CA GLY A 81 -19.31 1.56 8.25
C GLY A 81 -18.28 1.90 7.17
N ARG A 82 -17.88 3.17 7.06
CA ARG A 82 -16.89 3.64 6.08
C ARG A 82 -15.45 3.61 6.62
N ASP A 83 -15.27 3.08 7.82
CA ASP A 83 -13.99 3.02 8.50
C ASP A 83 -13.02 1.96 7.91
N PRO A 84 -13.48 0.76 7.47
CA PRO A 84 -12.56 -0.23 6.94
C PRO A 84 -12.13 0.09 5.50
N PRO A 85 -10.85 -0.14 5.13
CA PRO A 85 -10.37 0.04 3.76
C PRO A 85 -11.15 -0.78 2.72
N SER A 86 -11.70 -1.94 3.11
CA SER A 86 -12.51 -2.79 2.24
C SER A 86 -13.77 -2.09 1.74
N PHE A 87 -14.42 -1.27 2.58
CA PHE A 87 -15.61 -0.50 2.18
C PHE A 87 -15.29 0.42 1.01
N TRP A 88 -14.19 1.17 1.09
CA TRP A 88 -13.77 2.08 0.03
C TRP A 88 -13.35 1.34 -1.23
N MET A 89 -12.72 0.17 -1.10
CA MET A 89 -12.37 -0.67 -2.25
C MET A 89 -13.61 -1.22 -2.96
N GLU A 90 -14.62 -1.65 -2.22
CA GLU A 90 -15.88 -2.13 -2.78
C GLU A 90 -16.64 -1.01 -3.46
N TRP A 91 -16.82 0.13 -2.79
CA TRP A 91 -17.44 1.32 -3.37
C TRP A 91 -16.73 1.76 -4.65
N PHE A 92 -15.40 1.75 -4.66
CA PHE A 92 -14.63 2.12 -5.85
C PHE A 92 -14.84 1.14 -7.00
N ARG A 93 -14.85 -0.18 -6.73
CA ARG A 93 -15.16 -1.19 -7.77
C ARG A 93 -16.57 -1.03 -8.31
N GLU A 94 -17.54 -0.78 -7.44
CA GLU A 94 -18.93 -0.53 -7.82
C GLU A 94 -19.05 0.74 -8.67
N ALA A 95 -18.38 1.82 -8.27
CA ALA A 95 -18.32 3.06 -9.05
C ALA A 95 -17.72 2.84 -10.45
N LEU A 96 -16.66 2.04 -10.56
CA LEU A 96 -16.09 1.66 -11.87
C LEU A 96 -17.03 0.78 -12.70
N ALA A 97 -17.81 -0.10 -12.06
CA ALA A 97 -18.77 -0.95 -12.77
C ALA A 97 -19.93 -0.12 -13.36
N HIS A 98 -20.40 0.90 -12.64
CA HIS A 98 -21.62 1.62 -12.98
C HIS A 98 -21.43 3.03 -13.57
N SER A 99 -20.23 3.61 -13.52
CA SER A 99 -19.95 4.95 -14.07
C SER A 99 -18.88 4.93 -15.17
N GLU A 100 -19.29 5.31 -16.38
CA GLU A 100 -18.37 5.57 -17.51
C GLU A 100 -17.33 6.64 -17.15
N GLU A 101 -17.77 7.72 -16.49
CA GLU A 101 -16.89 8.81 -16.06
C GLU A 101 -15.82 8.30 -15.08
N ALA A 102 -16.21 7.45 -14.13
CA ALA A 102 -15.27 6.85 -13.18
C ALA A 102 -14.24 5.95 -13.89
N ARG A 103 -14.67 5.17 -14.90
CA ARG A 103 -13.74 4.35 -15.70
C ARG A 103 -12.79 5.20 -16.54
N ARG A 104 -13.29 6.27 -17.15
CA ARG A 104 -12.48 7.19 -17.95
C ARG A 104 -11.39 7.84 -17.08
N ALA A 105 -11.78 8.42 -15.96
CA ALA A 105 -10.84 9.02 -15.01
C ALA A 105 -9.82 7.99 -14.49
N ASN A 106 -10.27 6.77 -14.15
CA ASN A 106 -9.37 5.71 -13.67
C ASN A 106 -8.36 5.24 -14.73
N ARG A 107 -8.74 5.23 -16.01
CA ARG A 107 -7.83 4.87 -17.11
C ARG A 107 -6.65 5.86 -17.21
N ASP A 108 -6.91 7.14 -16.98
CA ASP A 108 -5.87 8.18 -17.09
C ASP A 108 -4.79 8.03 -16.01
N PHE A 109 -5.12 7.48 -14.83
CA PHE A 109 -4.11 7.12 -13.81
C PHE A 109 -3.23 5.94 -14.23
N ARG A 110 -3.76 4.97 -15.00
CA ARG A 110 -3.01 3.79 -15.46
C ARG A 110 -2.09 4.08 -16.65
N ARG A 111 -2.50 5.02 -17.51
CA ARG A 111 -1.69 5.43 -18.67
C ARG A 111 -0.35 6.03 -18.24
N ASN A 112 -0.34 6.75 -17.12
CA ASN A 112 0.87 7.38 -16.60
C ASN A 112 1.90 6.40 -16.03
N SER A 113 1.50 5.17 -15.66
CA SER A 113 2.45 4.12 -15.26
C SER A 113 3.08 3.39 -16.45
N GLU A 114 2.40 3.36 -17.60
CA GLU A 114 2.90 2.70 -18.82
C GLU A 114 3.81 3.64 -19.63
N ASP A 115 3.53 4.96 -19.64
CA ASP A 115 4.37 5.96 -20.32
C ASP A 115 5.74 6.19 -19.64
N VAL A 116 5.96 5.68 -18.42
CA VAL A 116 7.30 5.68 -17.77
C VAL A 116 8.17 4.52 -18.28
N VAL A 117 7.58 3.44 -18.80
CA VAL A 117 8.32 2.25 -19.25
C VAL A 117 8.69 2.30 -20.74
N VAL A 118 8.09 3.21 -21.53
CA VAL A 118 8.32 3.30 -22.99
C VAL A 118 9.17 4.53 -23.38
N ARG A 119 10.11 4.95 -22.52
CA ARG A 119 11.19 5.86 -22.93
C ARG A 119 12.51 5.10 -22.94
N LYS A 120 12.79 4.43 -24.06
CA LYS A 120 14.09 3.88 -24.41
C LYS A 120 14.51 4.45 -25.76
#